data_AF-A0A164HMA9-F1
#
_entry.id   AF-A0A164HMA9-F1
#
_cell.length_a   1.000
_cell.length_b   1.000
_cell.length_c   1.000
_cell.angle_alpha   90.00
_cell.angle_beta   90.00
_cell.angle_gamma   90.00
#
_symmetry.space_group_name_H-M   'P 1'
#
loop_
_entity.id
_entity.type
_entity.pdbx_description
1 polymer ?
#
loop_
_entity_poly.entity_id
_entity_poly.type
_entity_poly.pdbx_seq_one_letter_code
_entity_poly.pdbx_strand_id
1 'polypeptide(L)'
;MAGRTLPPNRSRTSLDQERENFEKTQTLAICKAVNESEVPVKSKHVRSAIIGTFQGKGSKVFWSVILRLPIHSNPIIAWKFCHTLHKILREGHPNVLKDSQQHRDFLVDKGKLWGHFKEGYGKLIYLYCRLLVVKLDFHRRNPKFPGNLMLKDEEIDLVCEQDINLYFQLSVELLDYMDEILSLQTA
;
A
#
# COMPACT_ATOMS: atom_id res chain seq x y z
N MET A 1 23.17 -55.75 -4.79
CA MET A 1 22.27 -54.91 -5.61
C MET A 1 21.39 -54.11 -4.66
N ALA A 2 21.63 -52.81 -4.49
CA ALA A 2 20.81 -51.95 -3.64
C ALA A 2 19.84 -51.16 -4.54
N GLY A 3 18.54 -51.49 -4.46
CA GLY A 3 17.49 -50.77 -5.16
C GLY A 3 17.31 -49.38 -4.56
N ARG A 4 17.54 -48.33 -5.36
CA ARG A 4 17.21 -46.95 -5.00
C ARG A 4 15.69 -46.80 -5.07
N THR A 5 15.05 -46.63 -3.92
CA THR A 5 13.67 -46.17 -3.82
C THR A 5 13.62 -44.69 -4.22
N LEU A 6 12.85 -44.38 -5.27
CA LEU A 6 12.48 -43.00 -5.61
C LEU A 6 11.67 -42.41 -4.45
N PRO A 7 11.91 -41.15 -4.03
CA PRO A 7 11.11 -40.56 -2.97
C PRO A 7 9.66 -40.39 -3.44
N PRO A 8 8.67 -40.57 -2.55
CA PRO A 8 7.27 -40.48 -2.92
C PRO A 8 6.95 -39.07 -3.40
N ASN A 9 6.30 -38.99 -4.57
CA ASN A 9 5.78 -37.76 -5.14
C ASN A 9 4.82 -37.14 -4.11
N ARG A 10 5.24 -36.05 -3.48
CA ARG A 10 4.49 -35.37 -2.41
C ARG A 10 3.25 -34.75 -3.04
N SER A 11 2.13 -35.49 -2.99
CA SER A 11 0.83 -34.99 -3.43
C SER A 11 0.56 -33.65 -2.75
N ARG A 12 0.35 -32.60 -3.56
CA ARG A 12 0.08 -31.24 -3.07
C ARG A 12 -1.21 -31.26 -2.25
N THR A 13 -1.18 -30.62 -1.08
CA THR A 13 -2.36 -30.59 -0.21
C THR A 13 -3.42 -29.64 -0.76
N SER A 14 -4.70 -29.87 -0.44
CA SER A 14 -5.80 -28.97 -0.83
C SER A 14 -5.55 -27.52 -0.39
N LEU A 15 -4.94 -27.34 0.79
CA LEU A 15 -4.59 -26.02 1.35
C LEU A 15 -3.51 -25.31 0.53
N ASP A 16 -2.51 -26.04 0.03
CA ASP A 16 -1.48 -25.47 -0.84
C ASP A 16 -2.09 -25.00 -2.17
N GLN A 17 -3.06 -25.75 -2.70
CA GLN A 17 -3.78 -25.41 -3.93
C GLN A 17 -4.64 -24.16 -3.76
N GLU A 18 -5.35 -24.03 -2.62
CA GLU A 18 -6.14 -22.84 -2.29
C GLU A 18 -5.25 -21.60 -2.15
N ARG A 19 -4.10 -21.72 -1.49
CA ARG A 19 -3.13 -20.62 -1.36
C ARG A 19 -2.59 -20.20 -2.73
N GLU A 20 -2.21 -21.14 -3.58
CA GLU A 20 -1.70 -20.85 -4.92
C GLU A 20 -2.77 -20.17 -5.78
N ASN A 21 -4.02 -20.65 -5.71
CA ASN A 21 -5.15 -20.07 -6.43
C ASN A 21 -5.46 -18.63 -5.95
N PHE A 22 -5.37 -18.39 -4.65
CA PHE A 22 -5.49 -17.05 -4.07
C PHE A 22 -4.39 -16.11 -4.58
N GLU A 23 -3.12 -16.53 -4.50
CA GLU A 23 -1.98 -15.71 -4.94
C GLU A 23 -2.07 -15.39 -6.45
N LYS A 24 -2.46 -16.37 -7.27
CA LYS A 24 -2.71 -16.18 -8.71
C LYS A 24 -3.81 -15.14 -8.95
N THR A 25 -4.94 -15.29 -8.27
CA THR A 25 -6.09 -14.38 -8.42
C THR A 25 -5.74 -12.96 -8.00
N GLN A 26 -5.03 -12.82 -6.88
CA GLN A 26 -4.58 -11.53 -6.37
C GLN A 26 -3.56 -10.88 -7.31
N THR A 27 -2.59 -11.65 -7.80
CA THR A 27 -1.60 -11.17 -8.78
C THR A 27 -2.29 -10.61 -10.02
N LEU A 28 -3.28 -11.32 -10.57
CA LEU A 28 -4.05 -10.84 -11.71
C LEU A 28 -4.84 -9.56 -11.41
N ALA A 29 -5.44 -9.45 -10.22
CA ALA A 29 -6.16 -8.24 -9.82
C ALA A 29 -5.21 -7.03 -9.73
N ILE A 30 -4.05 -7.20 -9.10
CA ILE A 30 -3.05 -6.14 -8.93
C ILE A 30 -2.49 -5.72 -10.30
N CYS A 31 -2.08 -6.65 -11.17
CA CYS A 31 -1.59 -6.32 -12.51
C CYS A 31 -2.67 -5.64 -13.37
N LYS A 32 -3.95 -5.99 -13.19
CA LYS A 32 -5.04 -5.30 -13.90
C LYS A 32 -5.34 -3.91 -13.31
N ALA A 33 -5.05 -3.66 -12.04
CA ALA A 33 -5.15 -2.32 -11.44
C ALA A 33 -3.95 -1.45 -11.85
N VAL A 34 -2.74 -2.00 -11.83
CA VAL A 34 -1.46 -1.33 -12.09
C VAL A 34 -0.91 -1.78 -13.44
N ASN A 35 -1.48 -1.23 -14.52
CA ASN A 35 -1.09 -1.52 -15.91
C ASN A 35 -0.65 -0.23 -16.64
N GLU A 36 -0.16 -0.40 -17.85
CA GLU A 36 0.35 0.69 -18.69
C GLU A 36 -0.73 1.53 -19.41
N SER A 37 -1.99 1.08 -19.42
CA SER A 37 -3.04 1.79 -20.15
C SER A 37 -3.37 3.12 -19.47
N GLU A 38 -3.28 4.24 -20.18
CA GLU A 38 -3.60 5.59 -19.68
C GLU A 38 -5.11 5.82 -19.55
N VAL A 39 -5.71 5.07 -18.63
CA VAL A 39 -7.13 5.11 -18.28
C VAL A 39 -7.26 5.03 -16.76
N PRO A 40 -8.36 5.53 -16.18
CA PRO A 40 -8.60 5.42 -14.75
C PRO A 40 -8.45 3.98 -14.24
N VAL A 41 -7.91 3.84 -13.02
CA VAL A 41 -7.80 2.52 -12.38
C VAL A 41 -9.21 1.95 -12.19
N LYS A 42 -9.47 0.76 -12.75
CA LYS A 42 -10.79 0.13 -12.65
C LYS A 42 -11.09 -0.26 -11.20
N SER A 43 -12.13 0.34 -10.62
CA SER A 43 -12.49 0.15 -9.20
C SER A 43 -12.66 -1.31 -8.79
N LYS A 44 -13.15 -2.17 -9.69
CA LYS A 44 -13.28 -3.62 -9.41
C LYS A 44 -11.94 -4.28 -9.09
N HIS A 45 -10.85 -3.89 -9.74
CA HIS A 45 -9.53 -4.48 -9.52
C HIS A 45 -8.90 -3.99 -8.21
N VAL A 46 -9.08 -2.70 -7.89
CA VAL A 46 -8.68 -2.15 -6.58
C VAL A 46 -9.46 -2.83 -5.45
N ARG A 47 -10.79 -2.98 -5.60
CA ARG A 47 -11.63 -3.68 -4.63
C ARG A 47 -11.19 -5.13 -4.43
N SER A 48 -10.89 -5.85 -5.51
CA SER A 48 -10.35 -7.21 -5.42
C SER A 48 -9.00 -7.27 -4.68
N ALA A 49 -8.12 -6.29 -4.91
CA ALA A 49 -6.85 -6.19 -4.19
C ALA A 49 -7.05 -5.89 -2.70
N ILE A 50 -7.96 -4.99 -2.35
CA ILE A 50 -8.35 -4.69 -0.96
C ILE A 50 -8.90 -5.94 -0.26
N ILE A 51 -9.88 -6.62 -0.85
CA ILE A 51 -10.44 -7.88 -0.32
C ILE A 51 -9.33 -8.93 -0.16
N GLY A 52 -8.39 -8.95 -1.09
CA GLY A 52 -7.19 -9.79 -1.02
C GLY A 52 -6.37 -9.59 0.24
N THR A 53 -6.23 -8.36 0.71
CA THR A 53 -5.50 -8.10 1.94
C THR A 53 -6.17 -8.70 3.18
N PHE A 54 -7.50 -8.81 3.19
CA PHE A 54 -8.23 -9.48 4.29
C PHE A 54 -8.07 -11.00 4.22
N GLN A 55 -8.17 -11.59 3.02
CA GLN A 55 -7.95 -13.03 2.81
C GLN A 55 -6.52 -13.44 3.17
N GLY A 56 -5.53 -12.63 2.77
CA GLY A 56 -4.11 -12.86 3.05
C GLY A 56 -3.63 -12.32 4.41
N LYS A 57 -4.52 -11.71 5.21
CA LYS A 57 -4.23 -11.08 6.51
C LYS A 57 -3.08 -10.05 6.50
N GLY A 58 -2.89 -9.33 5.40
CA GLY A 58 -1.79 -8.40 5.20
C GLY A 58 -1.55 -8.02 3.74
N SER A 59 -0.41 -7.39 3.48
CA SER A 59 -0.06 -6.83 2.16
C SER A 59 1.05 -7.57 1.41
N LYS A 60 1.48 -8.74 1.92
CA LYS A 60 2.62 -9.50 1.36
C LYS A 60 2.50 -9.76 -0.15
N VAL A 61 1.34 -10.25 -0.61
CA VAL A 61 1.13 -10.54 -2.04
C VAL A 61 1.17 -9.24 -2.86
N PHE A 62 0.54 -8.16 -2.38
CA PHE A 62 0.56 -6.86 -3.02
C PHE A 62 1.99 -6.38 -3.28
N TRP A 63 2.81 -6.28 -2.24
CA TRP A 63 4.19 -5.83 -2.38
C TRP A 63 5.04 -6.77 -3.24
N SER A 64 4.83 -8.09 -3.13
CA SER A 64 5.53 -9.05 -3.99
C SER A 64 5.29 -8.81 -5.48
N VAL A 65 4.10 -8.33 -5.88
CA VAL A 65 3.75 -8.03 -7.27
C VAL A 65 4.32 -6.67 -7.66
N ILE A 66 4.09 -5.65 -6.85
CA ILE A 66 4.56 -4.27 -7.08
C ILE A 66 6.07 -4.22 -7.32
N LEU A 67 6.86 -4.94 -6.53
CA LEU A 67 8.33 -4.96 -6.65
C LEU A 67 8.82 -5.55 -7.98
N ARG A 68 7.97 -6.26 -8.73
CA ARG A 68 8.28 -6.81 -10.06
C ARG A 68 7.80 -5.93 -11.22
N LEU A 69 7.04 -4.87 -10.95
CA LEU A 69 6.54 -3.97 -11.99
C LEU A 69 7.56 -2.87 -12.34
N PRO A 70 7.57 -2.36 -13.59
CA PRO A 70 8.50 -1.32 -14.05
C PRO A 70 8.09 0.10 -13.57
N ILE A 71 7.92 0.26 -12.25
CA ILE A 71 7.49 1.52 -11.59
C ILE A 71 8.50 2.66 -11.78
N HIS A 72 9.74 2.34 -12.14
CA HIS A 72 10.81 3.32 -12.33
C HIS A 72 10.86 3.91 -13.74
N SER A 73 10.24 3.26 -14.74
CA SER A 73 10.36 3.64 -16.14
C SER A 73 9.02 3.91 -16.83
N ASN A 74 7.90 3.47 -16.25
CA ASN A 74 6.56 3.73 -16.80
C ASN A 74 5.76 4.65 -15.85
N PRO A 75 5.46 5.90 -16.26
CA PRO A 75 4.77 6.87 -15.41
C PRO A 75 3.32 6.46 -15.12
N ILE A 76 2.63 5.81 -16.05
CA ILE A 76 1.25 5.34 -15.86
C ILE A 76 1.20 4.24 -14.81
N ILE A 77 2.12 3.28 -14.88
CA ILE A 77 2.26 2.22 -13.87
C ILE A 77 2.59 2.83 -12.51
N ALA A 78 3.51 3.80 -12.44
CA ALA A 78 3.88 4.47 -11.20
C ALA A 78 2.70 5.23 -10.56
N TRP A 79 1.98 6.01 -11.35
CA TRP A 79 0.78 6.72 -10.89
C TRP A 79 -0.29 5.76 -10.37
N LYS A 80 -0.59 4.70 -11.14
CA LYS A 80 -1.57 3.68 -10.73
C LYS A 80 -1.13 2.89 -9.52
N PHE A 81 0.16 2.66 -9.36
CA PHE A 81 0.73 2.09 -8.13
C PHE A 81 0.42 2.99 -6.94
N CYS A 82 0.77 4.29 -7.00
CA CYS A 82 0.53 5.23 -5.91
C CYS A 82 -0.96 5.27 -5.53
N HIS A 83 -1.84 5.39 -6.53
CA HIS A 83 -3.28 5.36 -6.32
C HIS A 83 -3.76 4.05 -5.67
N THR A 84 -3.34 2.90 -6.20
CA THR A 84 -3.78 1.59 -5.70
C THR A 84 -3.28 1.34 -4.28
N LEU A 85 -2.02 1.69 -3.99
CA LEU A 85 -1.46 1.60 -2.65
C LEU A 85 -2.20 2.53 -1.68
N HIS A 86 -2.51 3.77 -2.07
CA HIS A 86 -3.26 4.70 -1.23
C HIS A 86 -4.61 4.11 -0.81
N LYS A 87 -5.36 3.53 -1.76
CA LYS A 87 -6.63 2.85 -1.49
C LYS A 87 -6.45 1.64 -0.56
N ILE A 88 -5.43 0.84 -0.78
CA ILE A 88 -5.12 -0.33 0.07
C ILE A 88 -4.73 0.09 1.50
N LEU A 89 -3.92 1.14 1.68
CA LEU A 89 -3.58 1.68 3.00
C LEU A 89 -4.80 2.25 3.73
N ARG A 90 -5.80 2.73 2.98
CA ARG A 90 -7.01 3.33 3.54
C ARG A 90 -8.07 2.30 3.94
N GLU A 91 -8.27 1.28 3.10
CA GLU A 91 -9.43 0.38 3.15
C GLU A 91 -9.05 -1.10 3.32
N GLY A 92 -7.77 -1.44 3.29
CA GLY A 92 -7.26 -2.79 3.45
C GLY A 92 -7.25 -3.29 4.89
N HIS A 93 -6.81 -4.54 5.06
CA HIS A 93 -6.63 -5.16 6.38
C HIS A 93 -5.72 -4.30 7.28
N PRO A 94 -5.95 -4.20 8.61
CA PRO A 94 -5.15 -3.35 9.50
C PRO A 94 -3.63 -3.57 9.41
N ASN A 95 -3.18 -4.82 9.24
CA ASN A 95 -1.77 -5.15 9.05
C ASN A 95 -1.13 -4.51 7.82
N VAL A 96 -1.90 -4.09 6.81
CA VAL A 96 -1.36 -3.45 5.61
C VAL A 96 -0.52 -2.23 5.97
N LEU A 97 -0.95 -1.40 6.93
CA LEU A 97 -0.19 -0.24 7.39
C LEU A 97 1.14 -0.65 8.00
N LYS A 98 1.13 -1.69 8.85
CA LYS A 98 2.31 -2.23 9.53
C LYS A 98 3.28 -2.88 8.54
N ASP A 99 2.78 -3.76 7.69
CA ASP A 99 3.55 -4.48 6.67
C ASP A 99 4.20 -3.49 5.68
N SER A 100 3.51 -2.41 5.33
CA SER A 100 4.00 -1.43 4.36
C SER A 100 5.11 -0.54 4.91
N GLN A 101 5.34 -0.53 6.23
CA GLN A 101 6.44 0.24 6.84
C GLN A 101 7.81 -0.17 6.28
N GLN A 102 8.02 -1.46 6.01
CA GLN A 102 9.29 -1.96 5.43
C GLN A 102 9.54 -1.47 4.00
N HIS A 103 8.52 -0.90 3.34
CA HIS A 103 8.60 -0.37 1.98
C HIS A 103 8.58 1.17 1.95
N ARG A 104 8.71 1.82 3.10
CA ARG A 104 8.77 3.28 3.19
C ARG A 104 9.92 3.85 2.37
N ASP A 105 11.12 3.29 2.50
CA ASP A 105 12.31 3.81 1.79
C ASP A 105 12.19 3.59 0.28
N PHE A 106 11.53 2.51 -0.15
CA PHE A 106 11.17 2.31 -1.56
C PHE A 106 10.30 3.47 -2.09
N LEU A 107 9.32 3.96 -1.32
CA LEU A 107 8.51 5.12 -1.71
C LEU A 107 9.32 6.41 -1.77
N VAL A 108 10.22 6.63 -0.80
CA VAL A 108 11.12 7.78 -0.79
C VAL A 108 12.00 7.79 -2.04
N ASP A 109 12.61 6.65 -2.37
CA ASP A 109 13.50 6.53 -3.52
C ASP A 109 12.76 6.70 -4.85
N LYS A 110 11.55 6.12 -4.99
CA LYS A 110 10.71 6.37 -6.16
C LYS A 110 10.25 7.82 -6.26
N GLY A 111 9.91 8.44 -5.13
CA GLY A 111 9.60 9.87 -5.09
C GLY A 111 10.77 10.70 -5.63
N LYS A 112 11.98 10.52 -5.09
CA LYS A 112 13.19 11.22 -5.55
C LYS A 112 13.46 11.02 -7.04
N LEU A 113 13.36 9.78 -7.52
CA LEU A 113 13.53 9.44 -8.93
C LEU A 113 12.57 10.24 -9.82
N TRP A 114 11.27 10.19 -9.53
CA TRP A 114 10.25 10.87 -10.32
C TRP A 114 10.32 12.41 -10.16
N GLY A 115 10.82 12.90 -9.03
CA GLY A 115 11.01 14.33 -8.77
C GLY A 115 12.06 15.01 -9.65
N HIS A 116 12.94 14.24 -10.31
CA HIS A 116 13.83 14.79 -11.35
C HIS A 116 13.06 15.29 -12.58
N PHE A 117 11.87 14.73 -12.83
CA PHE A 117 10.98 15.13 -13.92
C PHE A 117 10.00 16.19 -13.40
N LYS A 118 10.35 17.47 -13.58
CA LYS A 118 9.64 18.60 -12.97
C LYS A 118 8.23 18.86 -13.54
N GLU A 119 7.83 18.18 -14.61
CA GLU A 119 6.57 18.40 -15.31
C GLU A 119 5.82 17.08 -15.58
N GLY A 120 4.52 17.21 -15.90
CA GLY A 120 3.65 16.09 -16.21
C GLY A 120 3.55 15.07 -15.07
N TYR A 121 3.53 13.78 -15.42
CA TYR A 121 3.41 12.69 -14.46
C TYR A 121 4.52 12.68 -13.41
N GLY A 122 5.73 13.13 -13.73
CA GLY A 122 6.87 13.10 -12.81
C GLY A 122 6.61 13.87 -11.51
N LYS A 123 6.20 15.14 -11.65
CA LYS A 123 5.80 16.01 -10.53
C LYS A 123 4.64 15.38 -9.73
N LEU A 124 3.63 14.86 -10.41
CA LEU A 124 2.46 14.25 -9.78
C LEU A 124 2.83 12.99 -8.98
N ILE A 125 3.66 12.10 -9.54
CA ILE A 125 4.13 10.89 -8.87
C ILE A 125 5.01 11.23 -7.68
N TYR A 126 5.90 12.22 -7.81
CA TYR A 126 6.72 12.71 -6.70
C TYR A 126 5.87 13.15 -5.50
N LEU A 127 4.88 14.01 -5.74
CA LEU A 127 3.96 14.49 -4.71
C LEU A 127 3.13 13.35 -4.11
N TYR A 128 2.68 12.40 -4.94
CA TYR A 128 1.93 11.24 -4.44
C TYR A 128 2.81 10.31 -3.57
N CYS A 129 4.06 10.06 -3.95
CA CYS A 129 4.99 9.31 -3.11
C CYS A 129 5.21 10.00 -1.75
N ARG A 130 5.37 11.33 -1.72
CA ARG A 130 5.46 12.09 -0.45
C ARG A 130 4.22 11.90 0.42
N LEU A 131 3.03 12.04 -0.17
CA LEU A 131 1.77 11.81 0.51
C LEU A 131 1.69 10.41 1.14
N LEU A 132 2.13 9.38 0.41
CA LEU A 132 2.17 8.01 0.92
C LEU A 132 3.18 7.81 2.05
N VAL A 133 4.34 8.47 1.97
CA VAL A 133 5.36 8.45 3.04
C VAL A 133 4.82 9.12 4.30
N VAL A 134 4.22 10.32 4.18
CA VAL A 134 3.62 11.02 5.33
C VAL A 134 2.49 10.20 5.95
N LYS A 135 1.66 9.53 5.13
CA LYS A 135 0.68 8.56 5.62
C LYS A 135 1.32 7.46 6.48
N LEU A 136 2.38 6.81 5.97
CA LEU A 136 3.06 5.75 6.72
C LEU A 136 3.72 6.26 7.99
N ASP A 137 4.31 7.46 7.97
CA ASP A 137 4.94 8.09 9.12
C ASP A 137 3.93 8.47 10.20
N PHE A 138 2.77 8.98 9.81
CA PHE A 138 1.64 9.20 10.71
C PHE A 138 1.23 7.89 11.39
N HIS A 139 0.99 6.81 10.64
CA HIS A 139 0.55 5.53 11.21
C HIS A 139 1.64 4.80 12.00
N ARG A 140 2.92 5.12 11.80
CA ARG A 140 4.01 4.60 12.64
C ARG A 140 4.00 5.22 14.02
N ARG A 141 3.74 6.54 14.10
CA ARG A 141 3.61 7.29 15.35
C ARG A 141 2.28 7.03 16.05
N ASN A 142 1.22 6.84 15.26
CA ASN A 142 -0.15 6.70 15.73
C ASN A 142 -0.76 5.33 15.33
N PRO A 143 -0.27 4.19 15.85
CA PRO A 143 -0.68 2.86 15.41
C PRO A 143 -2.14 2.51 15.74
N LYS A 144 -2.77 3.24 16.69
CA LYS A 144 -4.19 3.09 17.03
C LYS A 144 -5.12 3.70 15.97
N PHE A 145 -4.62 4.58 15.10
CA PHE A 145 -5.43 5.21 14.06
C PHE A 145 -5.71 4.26 12.89
N PRO A 146 -6.97 4.11 12.45
CA PRO A 146 -7.31 3.32 11.28
C PRO A 146 -6.86 4.02 10.00
N GLY A 147 -6.66 3.25 8.93
CA GLY A 147 -6.16 3.75 7.64
C GLY A 147 -7.07 4.81 6.98
N ASN A 148 -8.36 4.83 7.30
CA ASN A 148 -9.33 5.81 6.84
C ASN A 148 -9.44 7.06 7.74
N LEU A 149 -8.66 7.11 8.83
CA LEU A 149 -8.63 8.17 9.83
C LEU A 149 -9.97 8.45 10.52
N MET A 150 -10.93 7.51 10.44
CA MET A 150 -12.22 7.66 11.08
C MET A 150 -12.18 7.08 12.49
N LEU A 151 -12.23 7.96 13.48
CA LEU A 151 -12.36 7.65 14.91
C LEU A 151 -13.52 8.47 15.47
N LYS A 152 -14.13 7.95 16.54
CA LYS A 152 -15.03 8.73 17.39
C LYS A 152 -14.24 9.56 18.38
N ASP A 153 -14.86 10.61 18.92
CA ASP A 153 -14.23 11.50 19.90
C ASP A 153 -13.71 10.72 21.11
N GLU A 154 -14.46 9.73 21.60
CA GLU A 154 -14.02 8.91 22.74
C GLU A 154 -12.79 8.06 22.41
N GLU A 155 -12.62 7.63 21.16
CA GLU A 155 -11.44 6.88 20.72
C GLU A 155 -10.23 7.80 20.60
N ILE A 156 -10.42 9.06 20.18
CA ILE A 156 -9.35 10.06 20.16
C ILE A 156 -8.85 10.36 21.57
N ASP A 157 -9.76 10.51 22.53
CA ASP A 157 -9.41 10.72 23.94
C ASP A 157 -8.61 9.56 24.53
N LEU A 158 -8.95 8.32 24.14
CA LEU A 158 -8.19 7.12 24.52
C LEU A 158 -6.83 6.99 23.83
N VAL A 159 -6.66 7.60 22.65
CA VAL A 159 -5.36 7.65 21.97
C VAL A 159 -4.46 8.73 22.58
N CYS A 160 -5.03 9.88 22.91
CA CYS A 160 -4.31 11.04 23.44
C CYS A 160 -4.19 11.02 24.97
N GLU A 161 -4.77 10.04 25.66
CA GLU A 161 -4.68 9.85 27.12
C GLU A 161 -5.08 11.11 27.92
N GLN A 162 -5.98 11.93 27.37
CA GLN A 162 -6.36 13.24 27.90
C GLN A 162 -5.19 14.21 28.12
N ASP A 163 -4.04 13.99 27.46
CA ASP A 163 -2.86 14.85 27.53
C ASP A 163 -2.89 15.88 26.39
N ILE A 164 -3.00 17.16 26.76
CA ILE A 164 -3.03 18.30 25.83
C ILE A 164 -1.82 18.34 24.88
N ASN A 165 -0.66 17.86 25.33
CA ASN A 165 0.54 17.81 24.49
C ASN A 165 0.38 16.81 23.35
N LEU A 166 -0.28 15.68 23.61
CA LEU A 166 -0.57 14.67 22.60
C LEU A 166 -1.61 15.16 21.58
N TYR A 167 -2.65 15.89 22.02
CA TYR A 167 -3.58 16.53 21.08
C TYR A 167 -2.90 17.58 20.21
N PHE A 168 -2.01 18.41 20.79
CA PHE A 168 -1.27 19.41 20.05
C PHE A 168 -0.38 18.75 18.99
N GLN A 169 0.41 17.75 19.39
CA GLN A 169 1.26 17.00 18.46
C GLN A 169 0.43 16.34 17.34
N LEU A 170 -0.65 15.65 17.69
CA LEU A 170 -1.55 15.02 16.72
C LEU A 170 -2.11 16.04 15.72
N SER A 171 -2.49 17.23 16.19
CA SER A 171 -3.00 18.31 15.34
C SER A 171 -1.96 18.78 14.33
N VAL A 172 -0.71 18.99 14.78
CA VAL A 172 0.41 19.35 13.88
C VAL A 172 0.63 18.26 12.83
N GLU A 173 0.67 17.00 13.24
CA GLU A 173 0.87 15.87 12.33
C GLU A 173 -0.25 15.71 11.29
N LEU A 174 -1.50 15.99 11.67
CA LEU A 174 -2.64 15.98 10.75
C LEU A 174 -2.60 17.15 9.77
N LEU A 175 -2.16 18.33 10.21
CA LEU A 175 -1.96 19.49 9.34
C LEU A 175 -0.84 19.24 8.32
N ASP A 176 0.29 18.69 8.75
CA ASP A 176 1.39 18.27 7.84
C ASP A 176 0.88 17.25 6.79
N TYR A 177 0.04 16.31 7.21
CA TYR A 177 -0.56 15.33 6.29
C TYR A 177 -1.55 16.00 5.32
N MET A 178 -2.35 16.96 5.79
CA MET A 178 -3.25 17.74 4.95
C MET A 178 -2.49 18.57 3.91
N ASP A 179 -1.36 19.16 4.27
CA ASP A 179 -0.53 19.95 3.34
C ASP A 179 -0.01 19.10 2.16
N GLU A 180 0.35 17.85 2.39
CA GLU A 180 0.74 16.93 1.31
C GLU A 180 -0.45 16.55 0.42
N ILE A 181 -1.66 16.41 0.99
CA ILE A 181 -2.89 16.18 0.20
C ILE A 181 -3.17 17.38 -0.71
N LEU A 182 -3.13 18.59 -0.15
CA LEU A 182 -3.37 19.82 -0.88
C LEU A 182 -2.30 20.07 -1.95
N SER A 183 -1.03 19.78 -1.63
CA SER A 183 0.08 19.87 -2.57
C SER A 183 -0.13 18.99 -3.80
N LEU A 184 -0.63 17.75 -3.61
CA LEU A 184 -0.94 16.86 -4.72
C LEU A 184 -2.19 17.31 -5.50
N GLN A 185 -3.22 17.79 -4.81
CA GLN A 185 -4.48 18.21 -5.44
C GLN A 185 -4.34 19.46 -6.31
N THR A 186 -3.42 20.36 -5.95
CA THR A 186 -3.21 21.64 -6.64
C THR A 186 -2.10 21.62 -7.69
N ALA A 187 -1.49 20.44 -7.92
CA ALA A 187 -0.27 20.25 -8.70
C ALA A 187 -0.41 20.43 -10.21
#